data_AF-A0A921G926-F1
#
_entry.id   AF-A0A921G926-F1
#
_cell.length_a   1.000
_cell.length_b   1.000
_cell.length_c   1.000
_cell.angle_alpha   90.00
_cell.angle_beta   90.00
_cell.angle_gamma   90.00
#
_symmetry.space_group_name_H-M   'P 1'
#
loop_
_entity.id
_entity.type
_entity.pdbx_description
1 polymer ?
#
loop_
_entity_poly.entity_id
_entity_poly.type
_entity_poly.pdbx_seq_one_letter_code
_entity_poly.pdbx_strand_id
1 'polypeptide(L)'
;KDKGTYPKFNANDVISTKFFTCNTSEKTANLVMQYGLRNSQLLTIAPTGTLSTMIGVSGGIEPIFANYYTRKTESLHDKDVYYKVYTPIVKAYMQENNLIDDKYLPDWFVTSQDIKYEDRIKMQSVWQKHIDASISSTVNLPEHTTVSDVENLYIAAWENGLKGITVFRNGCSRGGILSTEKNNKNKAENTENKLNINSILKRGDIIQVNDDVIGKKRKLTTGCGSLHCSAFFDPTTGDLLETYLSKGSLGGCANYMVGLSRLISLSARSGSSVYSIADQLNSCGVCPSYAVRSATKKDTSKGSCCPMAVGNALIDMYKEIRDELGLDEDSDYKQNVIKRDETDNIKIEDFSTKAKCPSCGEPLINEGGCNICKSCGWSKCE
;
A
#
# COMPACT_ATOMS: atom_id res chain seq x y z
N LYS A 1 27.04 -36.15 0.78
CA LYS A 1 27.21 -37.62 0.80
C LYS A 1 26.02 -38.33 0.15
N ASP A 2 24.83 -38.32 0.76
CA ASP A 2 23.71 -39.17 0.31
C ASP A 2 23.05 -38.72 -1.00
N LYS A 3 23.09 -37.41 -1.31
CA LYS A 3 22.41 -36.82 -2.47
C LYS A 3 23.37 -36.15 -3.48
N GLY A 4 24.67 -36.40 -3.36
CA GLY A 4 25.70 -35.71 -4.15
C GLY A 4 25.80 -34.20 -3.84
N THR A 5 26.41 -33.46 -4.76
CA THR A 5 26.70 -32.02 -4.63
C THR A 5 25.68 -31.15 -5.39
N TYR A 6 25.77 -29.81 -5.27
CA TYR A 6 25.07 -28.92 -6.20
C TYR A 6 25.77 -28.89 -7.58
N PRO A 7 25.05 -28.61 -8.68
CA PRO A 7 25.57 -28.82 -10.05
C PRO A 7 26.86 -28.08 -10.41
N LYS A 8 27.14 -26.92 -9.79
CA LYS A 8 28.34 -26.10 -10.05
C LYS A 8 29.33 -26.11 -8.87
N PHE A 9 29.33 -27.17 -8.07
CA PHE A 9 30.25 -27.27 -6.94
C PHE A 9 31.70 -27.44 -7.42
N ASN A 10 32.58 -26.58 -6.93
CA ASN A 10 34.02 -26.68 -7.10
C ASN A 10 34.66 -26.58 -5.70
N ALA A 11 35.32 -27.66 -5.29
CA ALA A 11 35.92 -27.75 -3.96
C ALA A 11 37.03 -26.69 -3.75
N ASN A 12 37.87 -26.46 -4.75
CA ASN A 12 38.97 -25.49 -4.66
C ASN A 12 38.43 -24.07 -4.52
N ASP A 13 37.38 -23.72 -5.27
CA ASP A 13 36.76 -22.39 -5.20
C ASP A 13 36.12 -22.16 -3.83
N VAL A 14 35.42 -23.16 -3.28
CA VAL A 14 34.76 -23.04 -1.97
C VAL A 14 35.78 -22.91 -0.84
N ILE A 15 36.80 -23.77 -0.81
CA ILE A 15 37.75 -23.86 0.29
C ILE A 15 38.73 -22.68 0.30
N SER A 16 39.05 -22.12 -0.87
CA SER A 16 39.89 -20.92 -0.96
C SER A 16 39.18 -19.65 -0.49
N THR A 17 37.86 -19.66 -0.31
CA THR A 17 37.15 -18.47 0.17
C THR A 17 37.52 -18.12 1.62
N LYS A 18 37.62 -16.82 1.88
CA LYS A 18 37.79 -16.29 3.25
C LYS A 18 36.62 -16.69 4.16
N PHE A 19 35.41 -16.76 3.62
CA PHE A 19 34.25 -17.20 4.39
C PHE A 19 34.41 -18.64 4.89
N PHE A 20 34.76 -19.57 4.02
CA PHE A 20 34.88 -20.98 4.40
C PHE A 20 36.01 -21.19 5.42
N THR A 21 37.17 -20.59 5.19
CA THR A 21 38.33 -20.70 6.08
C THR A 21 38.06 -20.12 7.47
N CYS A 22 37.33 -19.01 7.59
CA CYS A 22 36.99 -18.42 8.89
C CYS A 22 35.86 -19.15 9.65
N ASN A 23 35.04 -19.96 8.96
CA ASN A 23 33.81 -20.53 9.52
C ASN A 23 33.79 -22.06 9.58
N THR A 24 34.89 -22.73 9.25
CA THR A 24 34.94 -24.18 9.19
C THR A 24 36.05 -24.75 10.06
N SER A 25 35.83 -25.95 10.58
CA SER A 25 36.87 -26.75 11.22
C SER A 25 37.60 -27.61 10.19
N GLU A 26 38.83 -28.01 10.49
CA GLU A 26 39.60 -28.94 9.63
C GLU A 26 38.83 -30.25 9.36
N LYS A 27 38.15 -30.77 10.38
CA LYS A 27 37.28 -31.94 10.26
C LYS A 27 36.16 -31.70 9.23
N THR A 28 35.49 -30.55 9.30
CA THR A 28 34.43 -30.19 8.35
C THR A 28 34.99 -29.97 6.94
N ALA A 29 36.15 -29.32 6.81
CA ALA A 29 36.82 -29.11 5.54
C ALA A 29 37.13 -30.45 4.83
N ASN A 30 37.64 -31.43 5.57
CA ASN A 30 37.92 -32.78 5.05
C ASN A 30 36.65 -33.48 4.56
N LEU A 31 35.53 -33.33 5.28
CA LEU A 31 34.24 -33.88 4.84
C LEU A 31 33.74 -33.18 3.57
N VAL A 32 33.92 -31.87 3.45
CA VAL A 32 33.56 -31.12 2.25
C VAL A 32 34.45 -31.52 1.06
N MET A 33 35.74 -31.78 1.28
CA MET A 33 36.62 -32.31 0.22
C MET A 33 36.20 -33.71 -0.24
N GLN A 34 35.83 -34.58 0.70
CA GLN A 34 35.46 -35.95 0.38
C GLN A 34 34.08 -36.08 -0.29
N TYR A 35 33.11 -35.30 0.17
CA TYR A 35 31.69 -35.49 -0.20
C TYR A 35 31.04 -34.29 -0.90
N GLY A 36 31.71 -33.14 -0.91
CA GLY A 36 31.20 -31.86 -1.42
C GLY A 36 29.99 -31.29 -0.68
N LEU A 37 29.55 -30.12 -1.13
CA LEU A 37 28.37 -29.43 -0.59
C LEU A 37 27.14 -29.70 -1.46
N ARG A 38 26.00 -29.98 -0.83
CA ARG A 38 24.72 -30.17 -1.53
C ARG A 38 24.03 -28.85 -1.87
N ASN A 39 24.20 -27.83 -1.03
CA ASN A 39 23.61 -26.52 -1.19
C ASN A 39 24.72 -25.52 -1.49
N SER A 40 24.49 -24.62 -2.45
CA SER A 40 25.45 -23.55 -2.77
C SER A 40 25.48 -22.47 -1.71
N GLN A 41 24.36 -22.29 -0.99
CA GLN A 41 24.22 -21.37 0.14
C GLN A 41 23.48 -22.07 1.28
N LEU A 42 23.86 -21.79 2.52
CA LEU A 42 23.33 -22.46 3.72
C LEU A 42 22.55 -21.51 4.62
N LEU A 43 23.06 -20.29 4.84
CA LEU A 43 22.56 -19.37 5.84
C LEU A 43 22.17 -18.04 5.20
N THR A 44 20.95 -17.61 5.50
CA THR A 44 20.41 -16.31 5.14
C THR A 44 19.48 -15.84 6.26
N ILE A 45 19.46 -14.54 6.55
CA ILE A 45 18.57 -13.97 7.56
C ILE A 45 17.52 -13.13 6.82
N ALA A 46 16.33 -13.69 6.69
CA ALA A 46 15.18 -13.06 6.03
C ALA A 46 14.44 -12.10 6.99
N PRO A 47 13.67 -11.12 6.47
CA PRO A 47 12.82 -10.30 7.31
C PRO A 47 11.70 -11.16 7.88
N THR A 48 11.41 -10.98 9.18
CA THR A 48 10.41 -11.80 9.89
C THR A 48 9.28 -10.96 10.49
N GLY A 49 8.96 -9.79 9.91
CA GLY A 49 8.03 -8.81 10.51
C GLY A 49 6.71 -9.38 11.06
N THR A 50 5.86 -9.98 10.23
CA THR A 50 4.57 -10.53 10.69
C THR A 50 4.75 -11.75 11.60
N LEU A 51 5.70 -12.64 11.27
CA LEU A 51 5.96 -13.86 12.05
C LEU A 51 6.47 -13.53 13.45
N SER A 52 7.41 -12.59 13.57
CA SER A 52 8.01 -12.16 14.83
C SER A 52 6.97 -11.44 15.69
N THR A 53 6.10 -10.64 15.08
CA THR A 53 4.98 -9.99 15.78
C THR A 53 3.98 -11.02 16.30
N MET A 54 3.62 -12.03 15.49
CA MET A 54 2.68 -13.09 15.87
C MET A 54 3.16 -13.89 17.09
N ILE A 55 4.45 -14.22 17.14
CA ILE A 55 5.03 -15.00 18.25
C ILE A 55 5.66 -14.12 19.35
N GLY A 56 5.64 -12.80 19.18
CA GLY A 56 6.14 -11.82 20.14
C GLY A 56 7.66 -11.83 20.34
N VAL A 57 8.44 -12.00 19.28
CA VAL A 57 9.92 -11.91 19.30
C VAL A 57 10.44 -10.79 18.42
N SER A 58 11.73 -10.45 18.53
CA SER A 58 12.34 -9.48 17.63
C SER A 58 12.51 -10.04 16.20
N GLY A 59 12.49 -9.16 15.21
CA GLY A 59 12.59 -9.55 13.82
C GLY A 59 14.04 -9.84 13.40
N GLY A 60 14.34 -11.06 12.97
CA GLY A 60 15.66 -11.44 12.46
C GLY A 60 16.75 -11.27 13.52
N ILE A 61 17.68 -10.34 13.29
CA ILE A 61 18.71 -9.93 14.26
C ILE A 61 18.51 -8.50 14.77
N GLU A 62 17.34 -7.92 14.50
CA GLU A 62 17.01 -6.57 14.92
C GLU A 62 16.69 -6.54 16.42
N PRO A 63 16.91 -5.40 17.10
CA PRO A 63 16.57 -5.21 18.50
C PRO A 63 15.06 -5.10 18.59
N ILE A 64 14.52 -5.23 19.79
CA ILE A 64 13.09 -5.05 20.00
C ILE A 64 12.70 -3.63 19.59
N PHE A 65 11.70 -3.52 18.70
CA PHE A 65 11.28 -2.23 18.18
C PHE A 65 10.70 -1.32 19.28
N ALA A 66 9.92 -1.90 20.20
CA ALA A 66 9.26 -1.22 21.30
C ALA A 66 9.10 -2.14 22.51
N ASN A 67 9.25 -1.62 23.73
CA ASN A 67 9.02 -2.42 24.95
C ASN A 67 7.54 -2.85 25.10
N TYR A 68 6.61 -2.03 24.60
CA TYR A 68 5.18 -2.31 24.56
C TYR A 68 4.53 -1.65 23.35
N TYR A 69 3.33 -2.15 23.03
CA TYR A 69 2.42 -1.56 22.05
C TYR A 69 1.10 -1.20 22.75
N THR A 70 0.45 -0.10 22.36
CA THR A 70 -0.85 0.26 22.91
C THR A 70 -1.94 -0.46 22.14
N ARG A 71 -2.78 -1.25 22.82
CA ARG A 71 -3.95 -1.91 22.22
C ARG A 71 -5.22 -1.25 22.73
N LYS A 72 -6.11 -0.87 21.81
CA LYS A 72 -7.49 -0.46 22.10
C LYS A 72 -8.38 -1.69 22.14
N THR A 73 -9.18 -1.84 23.18
CA THR A 73 -10.34 -2.74 23.20
C THR A 73 -11.59 -1.93 23.43
N GLU A 74 -12.59 -2.19 22.61
CA GLU A 74 -13.96 -1.71 22.82
C GLU A 74 -14.64 -2.69 23.76
N SER A 75 -14.88 -2.25 24.99
CA SER A 75 -15.69 -3.01 25.95
C SER A 75 -17.17 -2.80 25.63
N LEU A 76 -18.04 -3.77 25.94
CA LEU A 76 -19.51 -3.69 25.81
C LEU A 76 -20.18 -2.53 26.61
N HIS A 77 -19.40 -1.61 27.18
CA HIS A 77 -19.84 -0.57 28.12
C HIS A 77 -19.35 0.85 27.76
N ASP A 78 -19.31 1.19 26.46
CA ASP A 78 -19.19 2.58 25.95
C ASP A 78 -17.94 3.37 26.37
N LYS A 79 -16.80 2.71 26.62
CA LYS A 79 -15.51 3.39 26.79
C LYS A 79 -14.37 2.64 26.11
N ASP A 80 -13.60 3.39 25.33
CA ASP A 80 -12.33 2.94 24.78
C ASP A 80 -11.33 2.71 25.91
N VAL A 81 -10.94 1.44 26.11
CA VAL A 81 -9.88 1.08 27.06
C VAL A 81 -8.60 0.82 26.28
N TYR A 82 -7.60 1.67 26.51
CA TYR A 82 -6.25 1.49 26.01
C TYR A 82 -5.41 0.79 27.08
N TYR A 83 -4.81 -0.34 26.74
CA TYR A 83 -3.86 -1.02 27.61
C TYR A 83 -2.54 -1.28 26.90
N LYS A 84 -1.44 -1.19 27.66
CA LYS A 84 -0.10 -1.52 27.17
C LYS A 84 0.02 -3.04 27.07
N VAL A 85 0.28 -3.53 25.87
CA VAL A 85 0.68 -4.91 25.61
C VAL A 85 2.19 -4.94 25.56
N TYR A 86 2.82 -5.35 26.67
CA TYR A 86 4.26 -5.52 26.75
C TYR A 86 4.73 -6.69 25.89
N THR A 87 5.90 -6.57 25.29
CA THR A 87 6.57 -7.70 24.64
C THR A 87 6.83 -8.82 25.65
N PRO A 88 6.80 -10.10 25.25
CA PRO A 88 6.92 -11.24 26.16
C PRO A 88 8.11 -11.15 27.13
N ILE A 89 9.29 -10.75 26.65
CA ILE A 89 10.49 -10.64 27.50
C ILE A 89 10.37 -9.51 28.53
N VAL A 90 9.80 -8.36 28.15
CA VAL A 90 9.55 -7.24 29.06
C VAL A 90 8.53 -7.64 30.12
N LYS A 91 7.44 -8.29 29.68
CA LYS A 91 6.39 -8.77 30.58
C LYS A 91 6.93 -9.79 31.59
N ALA A 92 7.73 -10.76 31.13
CA ALA A 92 8.33 -11.78 31.99
C ALA A 92 9.24 -11.15 33.05
N TYR A 93 10.12 -10.22 32.64
CA TYR A 93 11.00 -9.52 33.56
C TYR A 93 10.23 -8.68 34.60
N MET A 94 9.20 -7.93 34.16
CA MET A 94 8.37 -7.14 35.07
C MET A 94 7.65 -8.03 36.10
N GLN A 95 7.17 -9.21 35.70
CA GLN A 95 6.52 -10.16 36.61
C GLN A 95 7.50 -10.75 37.63
N GLU A 96 8.68 -11.17 37.19
CA GLU A 96 9.71 -11.74 38.07
C GLU A 96 10.24 -10.73 39.10
N ASN A 97 10.27 -9.45 38.72
CA ASN A 97 10.78 -8.36 39.56
C ASN A 97 9.66 -7.54 40.23
N ASN A 98 8.40 -7.98 40.14
CA ASN A 98 7.23 -7.30 40.71
C ASN A 98 7.09 -5.81 40.30
N LEU A 99 7.45 -5.49 39.05
CA LEU A 99 7.34 -4.14 38.50
C LEU A 99 5.94 -3.87 37.99
N ILE A 100 5.35 -2.75 38.43
CA ILE A 100 3.98 -2.34 38.07
C ILE A 100 3.96 -1.42 36.84
N ASP A 101 5.10 -0.81 36.51
CA ASP A 101 5.23 0.23 35.48
C ASP A 101 6.59 0.10 34.76
N ASP A 102 6.60 0.28 33.43
CA ASP A 102 7.81 0.20 32.60
C ASP A 102 8.86 1.28 32.89
N LYS A 103 8.49 2.35 33.60
CA LYS A 103 9.46 3.36 34.07
C LYS A 103 10.51 2.81 35.04
N TYR A 104 10.24 1.64 35.65
CA TYR A 104 11.17 0.97 36.55
C TYR A 104 12.02 -0.08 35.83
N LEU A 105 11.88 -0.22 34.51
CA LEU A 105 12.79 -1.06 33.73
C LEU A 105 14.20 -0.48 33.81
N PRO A 106 15.22 -1.32 34.02
CA PRO A 106 16.60 -0.88 33.95
C PRO A 106 16.96 -0.24 32.61
N ASP A 107 17.94 0.67 32.63
CA ASP A 107 18.39 1.43 31.45
C ASP A 107 18.90 0.55 30.30
N TRP A 108 19.21 -0.72 30.55
CA TRP A 108 19.60 -1.68 29.52
C TRP A 108 18.41 -2.28 28.74
N PHE A 109 17.16 -1.98 29.10
CA PHE A 109 15.98 -2.22 28.26
C PHE A 109 15.84 -1.14 27.18
N VAL A 110 16.78 -1.18 26.23
CA VAL A 110 16.83 -0.29 25.07
C VAL A 110 16.00 -0.84 23.90
N THR A 111 15.40 0.06 23.13
CA THR A 111 14.65 -0.26 21.90
C THR A 111 15.46 0.05 20.66
N SER A 112 14.96 -0.36 19.49
CA SER A 112 15.64 -0.09 18.20
C SER A 112 15.94 1.39 17.94
N GLN A 113 15.18 2.32 18.53
CA GLN A 113 15.33 3.77 18.35
C GLN A 113 16.41 4.36 19.27
N ASP A 114 16.74 3.68 20.36
CA ASP A 114 17.74 4.13 21.32
C ASP A 114 19.17 3.79 20.87
N ILE A 115 19.30 2.92 19.85
CA ILE A 115 20.58 2.39 19.38
C ILE A 115 21.07 3.20 18.18
N LYS A 116 22.27 3.78 18.30
CA LYS A 116 22.96 4.48 17.22
C LYS A 116 23.22 3.57 16.02
N TYR A 117 23.14 4.11 14.81
CA TYR A 117 23.29 3.29 13.60
C TYR A 117 24.69 2.67 13.48
N GLU A 118 25.73 3.30 14.02
CA GLU A 118 27.10 2.75 14.03
C GLU A 118 27.17 1.46 14.84
N ASP A 119 26.49 1.42 15.99
CA ASP A 119 26.46 0.24 16.84
C ASP A 119 25.57 -0.86 16.22
N ARG A 120 24.50 -0.48 15.51
CA ARG A 120 23.71 -1.41 14.66
C ARG A 120 24.58 -2.04 13.58
N ILE A 121 25.42 -1.25 12.90
CA ILE A 121 26.34 -1.73 11.86
C ILE A 121 27.36 -2.71 12.45
N LYS A 122 27.99 -2.38 13.58
CA LYS A 122 28.94 -3.28 14.26
C LYS A 122 28.27 -4.59 14.66
N MET A 123 27.06 -4.53 15.21
CA MET A 123 26.30 -5.73 15.58
C MET A 123 26.03 -6.60 14.34
N GLN A 124 25.55 -5.99 13.25
CA GLN A 124 25.32 -6.72 12.00
C GLN A 124 26.61 -7.27 11.39
N SER A 125 27.74 -6.58 11.53
CA SER A 125 29.02 -7.01 10.94
C SER A 125 29.60 -8.25 11.63
N VAL A 126 29.33 -8.42 12.93
CA VAL A 126 29.65 -9.66 13.66
C VAL A 126 28.86 -10.82 13.05
N TRP A 127 27.54 -10.68 12.88
CA TRP A 127 26.71 -11.72 12.25
C TRP A 127 27.11 -11.98 10.79
N GLN A 128 27.40 -10.94 10.02
CA GLN A 128 27.71 -11.03 8.59
C GLN A 128 28.89 -11.96 8.29
N LYS A 129 29.85 -12.09 9.22
CA LYS A 129 31.00 -13.02 9.11
C LYS A 129 30.59 -14.48 9.02
N HIS A 130 29.44 -14.84 9.59
CA HIS A 130 28.92 -16.20 9.68
C HIS A 130 27.78 -16.49 8.70
N ILE A 131 27.36 -15.51 7.90
CA ILE A 131 26.27 -15.62 6.92
C ILE A 131 26.84 -15.58 5.50
N ASP A 132 26.67 -16.65 4.72
CA ASP A 132 27.20 -16.81 3.36
C ASP A 132 26.34 -16.12 2.30
N ALA A 133 25.01 -16.05 2.49
CA ALA A 133 24.13 -15.21 1.69
C ALA A 133 24.05 -13.78 2.27
N SER A 134 22.86 -13.27 2.58
CA SER A 134 22.65 -11.88 3.03
C SER A 134 21.81 -11.81 4.30
N ILE A 135 21.82 -10.63 4.92
CA ILE A 135 21.01 -10.29 6.09
C ILE A 135 20.05 -9.19 5.67
N SER A 136 18.74 -9.43 5.79
CA SER A 136 17.72 -8.39 5.69
C SER A 136 17.56 -7.76 7.08
N SER A 137 18.12 -6.56 7.23
CA SER A 137 18.15 -5.81 8.48
C SER A 137 17.94 -4.34 8.18
N THR A 138 16.98 -3.75 8.89
CA THR A 138 16.60 -2.35 8.79
C THR A 138 17.17 -1.57 9.97
N VAL A 139 17.78 -0.41 9.68
CA VAL A 139 18.16 0.59 10.66
C VAL A 139 17.10 1.67 10.69
N ASN A 140 16.43 1.81 11.84
CA ASN A 140 15.46 2.88 12.07
C ASN A 140 16.22 4.17 12.41
N LEU A 141 15.98 5.21 11.64
CA LEU A 141 16.64 6.51 11.74
C LEU A 141 15.62 7.57 12.19
N PRO A 142 16.01 8.52 13.05
CA PRO A 142 15.16 9.65 13.42
C PRO A 142 14.73 10.52 12.23
N GLU A 143 13.63 11.28 12.40
CA GLU A 143 13.10 12.14 11.34
C GLU A 143 14.07 13.24 10.91
N HIS A 144 14.88 13.73 11.86
CA HIS A 144 15.89 14.77 11.65
C HIS A 144 17.18 14.25 11.00
N THR A 145 17.29 12.95 10.71
CA THR A 145 18.48 12.39 10.04
C THR A 145 18.65 12.99 8.64
N THR A 146 19.84 13.52 8.39
CA THR A 146 20.17 14.23 7.15
C THR A 146 20.62 13.27 6.04
N VAL A 147 20.72 13.78 4.81
CA VAL A 147 21.28 13.02 3.68
C VAL A 147 22.74 12.62 3.96
N SER A 148 23.52 13.50 4.58
CA SER A 148 24.93 13.22 4.92
C SER A 148 25.05 12.12 5.97
N ASP A 149 24.14 12.07 6.94
CA ASP A 149 24.11 10.98 7.93
C ASP A 149 23.82 9.62 7.26
N VAL A 150 22.91 9.60 6.29
CA VAL A 150 22.59 8.38 5.52
C VAL A 150 23.78 7.95 4.65
N GLU A 151 24.49 8.91 4.03
CA GLU A 151 25.73 8.64 3.31
C GLU A 151 26.78 8.01 4.23
N ASN A 152 27.05 8.64 5.38
CA ASN A 152 28.01 8.14 6.37
C ASN A 152 27.63 6.74 6.87
N LEU A 153 26.33 6.47 7.05
CA LEU A 153 25.84 5.14 7.41
C LEU A 153 26.20 4.09 6.35
N TYR A 154 25.99 4.38 5.06
CA TYR A 154 26.35 3.45 3.99
C TYR A 154 27.86 3.26 3.86
N ILE A 155 28.66 4.32 4.02
CA ILE A 155 30.13 4.23 4.04
C ILE A 155 30.58 3.35 5.22
N ALA A 156 30.07 3.59 6.43
CA ALA A 156 30.41 2.79 7.60
C ALA A 156 29.99 1.32 7.44
N ALA A 157 28.83 1.05 6.82
CA ALA A 157 28.38 -0.32 6.53
C ALA A 157 29.34 -1.04 5.57
N TRP A 158 29.79 -0.34 4.51
CA TRP A 158 30.75 -0.87 3.55
C TRP A 158 32.13 -1.13 4.19
N GLU A 159 32.65 -0.19 4.97
CA GLU A 159 33.92 -0.33 5.70
C GLU A 159 33.89 -1.51 6.69
N ASN A 160 32.73 -1.80 7.27
CA ASN A 160 32.51 -2.95 8.15
C ASN A 160 32.25 -4.27 7.40
N GLY A 161 32.29 -4.28 6.06
CA GLY A 161 32.14 -5.48 5.24
C GLY A 161 30.71 -6.02 5.17
N LEU A 162 29.70 -5.16 5.39
CA LEU A 162 28.30 -5.56 5.22
C LEU A 162 27.98 -5.78 3.75
N LYS A 163 27.25 -6.86 3.44
CA LYS A 163 26.79 -7.16 2.07
C LYS A 163 25.59 -6.31 1.65
N GLY A 164 24.88 -5.76 2.64
CA GLY A 164 23.74 -4.88 2.45
C GLY A 164 23.21 -4.37 3.78
N ILE A 165 22.53 -3.22 3.73
CA ILE A 165 21.85 -2.63 4.88
C ILE A 165 20.65 -1.85 4.35
N THR A 166 19.53 -1.88 5.07
CA THR A 166 18.33 -1.11 4.73
C THR A 166 18.14 0.01 5.75
N VAL A 167 17.75 1.19 5.30
CA VAL A 167 17.44 2.32 6.17
C VAL A 167 15.96 2.63 6.12
N PHE A 168 15.38 2.91 7.28
CA PHE A 168 14.04 3.44 7.40
C PHE A 168 14.11 4.72 8.22
N ARG A 169 13.76 5.86 7.62
CA ARG A 169 13.77 7.15 8.30
C ARG A 169 12.35 7.48 8.77
N ASN A 170 12.20 7.76 10.05
CA ASN A 170 10.93 8.21 10.64
C ASN A 170 10.43 9.45 9.90
N GLY A 171 9.12 9.55 9.67
CA GLY A 171 8.52 10.64 8.90
C GLY A 171 8.76 10.58 7.39
N CYS A 172 9.33 9.49 6.84
CA CYS A 172 9.39 9.32 5.39
C CYS A 172 8.00 9.02 4.79
N SER A 173 7.83 9.27 3.48
CA SER A 173 6.55 9.14 2.78
C SER A 173 5.94 7.73 2.82
N ARG A 174 6.75 6.70 3.11
CA ARG A 174 6.30 5.36 3.48
C ARG A 174 6.21 5.28 5.00
N GLY A 175 5.00 5.14 5.53
CA GLY A 175 4.80 4.93 6.97
C GLY A 175 5.57 3.70 7.48
N GLY A 176 6.14 3.80 8.68
CA GLY A 176 6.80 2.67 9.33
C GLY A 176 5.76 1.61 9.69
N ILE A 177 6.06 0.33 9.47
CA ILE A 177 5.17 -0.79 9.80
C ILE A 177 4.93 -0.90 11.31
N LEU A 178 5.87 -0.38 12.11
CA LEU A 178 5.80 -0.32 13.56
C LEU A 178 5.96 1.14 14.00
N SER A 179 5.16 1.60 14.96
CA SER A 179 5.22 2.95 15.54
C SER A 179 5.17 2.88 17.06
N THR A 180 6.02 3.65 17.74
CA THR A 180 6.00 3.82 19.20
C THR A 180 5.44 5.19 19.52
N GLU A 181 4.23 5.25 20.06
CA GLU A 181 3.65 6.51 20.50
C GLU A 181 4.39 7.05 21.74
N LYS A 182 5.38 7.92 21.52
CA LYS A 182 5.88 8.92 22.47
C LYS A 182 6.21 10.22 21.73
N ASN A 183 5.20 10.97 21.32
CA ASN A 183 5.33 12.40 21.09
C ASN A 183 4.33 13.13 21.99
N ASN A 184 4.83 13.57 23.15
CA ASN A 184 4.07 14.40 24.08
C ASN A 184 3.86 15.79 23.47
N LYS A 185 2.62 16.03 23.06
CA LYS A 185 1.84 17.27 23.12
C LYS A 185 2.64 18.57 23.40
N ASN A 186 2.84 19.35 22.33
CA ASN A 186 2.47 20.77 22.29
C ASN A 186 2.55 21.31 20.86
N LYS A 187 1.56 20.89 20.06
CA LYS A 187 0.80 21.77 19.17
C LYS A 187 -0.51 21.07 18.90
N ALA A 188 -1.54 21.58 19.57
CA ALA A 188 -2.91 21.22 19.30
C ALA A 188 -3.22 21.56 17.84
N GLU A 189 -3.63 20.56 17.08
CA GLU A 189 -4.87 20.57 16.31
C GLU A 189 -5.10 19.15 15.74
N ASN A 190 -6.16 18.52 16.24
CA ASN A 190 -6.89 17.37 15.69
C ASN A 190 -6.13 16.42 14.76
N THR A 191 -5.63 15.31 15.28
CA THR A 191 -5.36 14.13 14.45
C THR A 191 -5.61 12.86 15.27
N GLU A 192 -6.89 12.56 15.45
CA GLU A 192 -7.34 11.19 15.65
C GLU A 192 -6.99 10.41 14.37
N ASN A 193 -5.98 9.55 14.45
CA ASN A 193 -5.70 8.56 13.41
C ASN A 193 -6.75 7.44 13.49
N LYS A 194 -7.96 7.70 12.97
CA LYS A 194 -8.53 6.77 12.00
C LYS A 194 -7.45 6.58 10.94
N LEU A 195 -7.22 5.35 10.47
CA LEU A 195 -6.49 5.12 9.22
C LEU A 195 -6.90 6.23 8.26
N ASN A 196 -5.97 7.13 7.92
CA ASN A 196 -6.25 8.11 6.89
C ASN A 196 -6.16 7.32 5.58
N ILE A 197 -7.22 6.55 5.30
CA ILE A 197 -7.67 6.12 3.98
C ILE A 197 -8.09 7.41 3.26
N ASN A 198 -7.11 8.28 3.07
CA ASN A 198 -7.15 9.53 2.34
C ASN A 198 -5.68 9.86 2.06
N SER A 199 -4.91 8.91 1.52
CA SER A 199 -4.14 9.33 0.35
C SER A 199 -5.20 9.80 -0.63
N ILE A 200 -5.56 11.08 -0.58
CA ILE A 200 -6.56 11.66 -1.47
C ILE A 200 -6.01 11.35 -2.86
N LEU A 201 -6.64 10.39 -3.53
CA LEU A 201 -6.28 10.03 -4.90
C LEU A 201 -6.36 11.32 -5.69
N LYS A 202 -5.21 11.77 -6.19
CA LYS A 202 -5.19 12.97 -7.01
C LYS A 202 -5.88 12.62 -8.31
N ARG A 203 -6.45 13.63 -8.96
CA ARG A 203 -7.05 13.44 -10.27
C ARG A 203 -6.02 12.83 -11.23
N GLY A 204 -6.32 11.65 -11.75
CA GLY A 204 -5.40 10.89 -12.63
C GLY A 204 -4.76 9.67 -11.95
N ASP A 205 -4.83 9.58 -10.62
CA ASP A 205 -4.39 8.39 -9.89
C ASP A 205 -5.38 7.23 -10.11
N ILE A 206 -4.83 6.04 -10.28
CA ILE A 206 -5.59 4.80 -10.43
C ILE A 206 -4.91 3.76 -9.54
N ILE A 207 -5.65 3.21 -8.58
CA ILE A 207 -5.18 2.09 -7.76
C ILE A 207 -4.93 0.88 -8.67
N GLN A 208 -3.74 0.27 -8.57
CA GLN A 208 -3.49 -1.03 -9.18
C GLN A 208 -3.99 -2.15 -8.27
N VAL A 209 -4.67 -3.12 -8.87
CA VAL A 209 -5.28 -4.25 -8.15
C VAL A 209 -4.31 -5.42 -8.22
N ASN A 210 -4.04 -6.03 -7.05
CA ASN A 210 -3.27 -7.25 -6.93
C ASN A 210 -4.21 -8.48 -6.92
N ASP A 211 -3.66 -9.68 -6.81
CA ASP A 211 -4.47 -10.91 -6.83
C ASP A 211 -5.17 -11.20 -5.48
N ASP A 212 -4.90 -10.41 -4.44
CA ASP A 212 -5.45 -10.60 -3.09
C ASP A 212 -6.75 -9.79 -2.91
N VAL A 213 -7.84 -10.32 -3.46
CA VAL A 213 -9.16 -9.67 -3.47
C VAL A 213 -10.26 -10.62 -2.99
N ILE A 214 -11.28 -10.07 -2.32
CA ILE A 214 -12.48 -10.81 -1.95
C ILE A 214 -13.52 -10.67 -3.05
N GLY A 215 -13.85 -11.78 -3.73
CA GLY A 215 -14.83 -11.80 -4.82
C GLY A 215 -16.24 -12.16 -4.35
N LYS A 216 -17.24 -11.35 -4.72
CA LYS A 216 -18.67 -11.67 -4.62
C LYS A 216 -19.30 -11.74 -6.01
N LYS A 217 -20.31 -12.61 -6.15
CA LYS A 217 -21.04 -12.79 -7.41
C LYS A 217 -22.54 -12.75 -7.18
N ARG A 218 -23.27 -12.09 -8.08
CA ARG A 218 -24.73 -12.11 -8.18
C ARG A 218 -25.18 -12.51 -9.58
N LYS A 219 -26.21 -13.34 -9.65
CA LYS A 219 -26.94 -13.60 -10.88
C LYS A 219 -28.19 -12.73 -10.87
N LEU A 220 -28.25 -11.79 -11.80
CA LEU A 220 -29.35 -10.86 -11.99
C LEU A 220 -30.26 -11.34 -13.13
N THR A 221 -31.56 -11.16 -12.95
CA THR A 221 -32.57 -11.40 -13.98
C THR A 221 -32.96 -10.07 -14.60
N THR A 222 -32.53 -9.85 -15.85
CA THR A 222 -32.78 -8.61 -16.59
C THR A 222 -33.86 -8.83 -17.66
N GLY A 223 -34.35 -7.74 -18.25
CA GLY A 223 -35.27 -7.78 -19.38
C GLY A 223 -34.84 -8.71 -20.52
N CYS A 224 -33.54 -8.72 -20.86
CA CYS A 224 -33.00 -9.50 -21.96
C CYS A 224 -32.44 -10.87 -21.56
N GLY A 225 -32.62 -11.31 -20.31
CA GLY A 225 -32.10 -12.59 -19.81
C GLY A 225 -31.23 -12.46 -18.57
N SER A 226 -30.42 -13.49 -18.28
CA SER A 226 -29.53 -13.49 -17.12
C SER A 226 -28.28 -12.65 -17.35
N LEU A 227 -27.88 -11.92 -16.30
CA LEU A 227 -26.65 -11.15 -16.21
C LEU A 227 -25.90 -11.57 -14.95
N HIS A 228 -24.64 -11.95 -15.08
CA HIS A 228 -23.77 -12.24 -13.95
C HIS A 228 -22.94 -11.01 -13.64
N CYS A 229 -23.05 -10.51 -12.42
CA CYS A 229 -22.25 -9.44 -11.87
C CYS A 229 -21.25 -10.05 -10.88
N SER A 230 -19.96 -9.88 -11.16
CA SER A 230 -18.88 -10.24 -10.24
C SER A 230 -18.22 -8.95 -9.77
N ALA A 231 -18.08 -8.78 -8.46
CA ALA A 231 -17.43 -7.64 -7.83
C ALA A 231 -16.29 -8.12 -6.94
N PHE A 232 -15.18 -7.39 -6.95
CA PHE A 232 -13.96 -7.71 -6.21
C PHE A 232 -13.63 -6.56 -5.28
N PHE A 233 -13.37 -6.88 -4.02
CA PHE A 233 -13.20 -5.92 -2.93
C PHE A 233 -11.85 -6.07 -2.26
N ASP A 234 -11.33 -4.97 -1.73
CA ASP A 234 -10.11 -4.96 -0.92
C ASP A 234 -10.33 -5.73 0.39
N PRO A 235 -9.46 -6.69 0.75
CA PRO A 235 -9.63 -7.51 1.96
C PRO A 235 -9.41 -6.74 3.26
N THR A 236 -8.82 -5.54 3.19
CA THR A 236 -8.51 -4.70 4.34
C THR A 236 -9.50 -3.56 4.48
N THR A 237 -9.78 -2.84 3.39
CA THR A 237 -10.67 -1.66 3.44
C THR A 237 -12.12 -1.99 3.12
N GLY A 238 -12.39 -3.13 2.48
CA GLY A 238 -13.71 -3.47 1.96
C GLY A 238 -14.11 -2.67 0.72
N ASP A 239 -13.25 -1.79 0.19
CA ASP A 239 -13.57 -0.96 -0.96
C ASP A 239 -13.72 -1.79 -2.24
N LEU A 240 -14.62 -1.34 -3.12
CA LEU A 240 -14.75 -1.94 -4.44
C LEU A 240 -13.52 -1.62 -5.28
N LEU A 241 -12.93 -2.64 -5.90
CA LEU A 241 -11.78 -2.52 -6.78
C LEU A 241 -12.19 -2.78 -8.23
N GLU A 242 -12.81 -3.92 -8.52
CA GLU A 242 -13.18 -4.29 -9.88
C GLU A 242 -14.58 -4.87 -9.97
N THR A 243 -15.22 -4.69 -11.12
CA THR A 243 -16.53 -5.26 -11.43
C THR A 243 -16.56 -5.75 -12.87
N TYR A 244 -17.01 -7.00 -13.04
CA TYR A 244 -17.14 -7.62 -14.35
C TYR A 244 -18.58 -8.08 -14.58
N LEU A 245 -19.10 -7.78 -15.76
CA LEU A 245 -20.47 -8.08 -16.15
C LEU A 245 -20.45 -9.09 -17.31
N SER A 246 -20.99 -10.28 -17.06
CA SER A 246 -21.05 -11.36 -18.04
C SER A 246 -22.50 -11.74 -18.33
N LYS A 247 -22.90 -11.63 -19.60
CA LYS A 247 -24.27 -11.93 -20.02
C LYS A 247 -24.39 -13.40 -20.39
N GLY A 248 -25.40 -14.09 -19.85
CA GLY A 248 -25.67 -15.50 -20.16
C GLY A 248 -26.64 -15.74 -21.32
N SER A 249 -27.06 -14.69 -22.02
CA SER A 249 -28.07 -14.76 -23.09
C SER A 249 -27.57 -14.02 -24.35
N LEU A 250 -27.93 -14.54 -25.52
CA LEU A 250 -27.53 -13.99 -26.83
C LEU A 250 -28.35 -12.73 -27.18
N GLY A 251 -27.73 -11.75 -27.85
CA GLY A 251 -28.34 -10.47 -28.26
C GLY A 251 -28.30 -9.34 -27.22
N GLY A 252 -28.84 -8.16 -27.52
CA GLY A 252 -28.91 -7.00 -26.61
C GLY A 252 -27.60 -6.18 -26.47
N CYS A 253 -27.50 -5.35 -25.43
CA CYS A 253 -26.43 -4.35 -25.24
C CYS A 253 -25.08 -4.92 -24.72
N ALA A 254 -24.65 -6.10 -25.18
CA ALA A 254 -23.50 -6.83 -24.59
C ALA A 254 -22.20 -6.02 -24.57
N ASN A 255 -21.83 -5.37 -25.68
CA ASN A 255 -20.63 -4.53 -25.75
C ASN A 255 -20.70 -3.33 -24.80
N TYR A 256 -21.89 -2.73 -24.65
CA TYR A 256 -22.12 -1.66 -23.68
C TYR A 256 -21.96 -2.16 -22.24
N MET A 257 -22.39 -3.39 -21.93
CA MET A 257 -22.21 -3.98 -20.60
C MET A 257 -20.73 -4.22 -20.26
N VAL A 258 -19.94 -4.68 -21.24
CA VAL A 258 -18.48 -4.82 -21.07
C VAL A 258 -17.84 -3.46 -20.85
N GLY A 259 -18.18 -2.46 -21.67
CA GLY A 259 -17.71 -1.08 -21.50
C GLY A 259 -18.08 -0.49 -20.13
N LEU A 260 -19.33 -0.66 -19.70
CA LEU A 260 -19.82 -0.22 -18.40
C LEU A 260 -19.05 -0.87 -17.25
N SER A 261 -18.81 -2.18 -17.31
CA SER A 261 -18.05 -2.90 -16.27
C SER A 261 -16.61 -2.37 -16.10
N ARG A 262 -15.96 -2.01 -17.21
CA ARG A 262 -14.62 -1.40 -17.21
C ARG A 262 -14.65 0.01 -16.62
N LEU A 263 -15.68 0.79 -16.92
CA LEU A 263 -15.83 2.14 -16.36
C LEU A 263 -16.15 2.10 -14.86
N ILE A 264 -17.00 1.19 -14.41
CA ILE A 264 -17.25 0.97 -12.97
C ILE A 264 -15.94 0.64 -12.25
N SER A 265 -15.16 -0.31 -12.79
CA SER A 265 -13.87 -0.70 -12.23
C SER A 265 -12.86 0.44 -12.23
N LEU A 266 -12.86 1.28 -13.26
CA LEU A 266 -12.00 2.47 -13.31
C LEU A 266 -12.44 3.49 -12.25
N SER A 267 -13.73 3.81 -12.16
CA SER A 267 -14.27 4.75 -11.19
C SER A 267 -13.95 4.33 -9.75
N ALA A 268 -14.11 3.05 -9.44
CA ALA A 268 -13.82 2.50 -8.12
C ALA A 268 -12.33 2.66 -7.77
N ARG A 269 -11.41 2.28 -8.68
CA ARG A 269 -9.95 2.42 -8.49
C ARG A 269 -9.46 3.87 -8.52
N SER A 270 -10.24 4.79 -9.06
CA SER A 270 -9.99 6.24 -8.97
C SER A 270 -10.58 6.87 -7.70
N GLY A 271 -11.10 6.08 -6.76
CA GLY A 271 -11.56 6.54 -5.45
C GLY A 271 -13.04 6.91 -5.38
N SER A 272 -13.84 6.55 -6.39
CA SER A 272 -15.29 6.79 -6.31
C SER A 272 -15.93 5.78 -5.36
N SER A 273 -16.71 6.25 -4.39
CA SER A 273 -17.44 5.36 -3.48
C SER A 273 -18.46 4.50 -4.22
N VAL A 274 -18.70 3.29 -3.71
CA VAL A 274 -19.70 2.36 -4.27
C VAL A 274 -21.08 3.01 -4.34
N TYR A 275 -21.44 3.81 -3.33
CA TYR A 275 -22.68 4.57 -3.31
C TYR A 275 -22.77 5.60 -4.43
N SER A 276 -21.69 6.33 -4.73
CA SER A 276 -21.67 7.31 -5.84
C SER A 276 -21.79 6.60 -7.19
N ILE A 277 -21.11 5.48 -7.35
CA ILE A 277 -21.25 4.64 -8.55
C ILE A 277 -22.69 4.14 -8.69
N ALA A 278 -23.27 3.59 -7.61
CA ALA A 278 -24.62 3.07 -7.61
C ALA A 278 -25.66 4.17 -7.88
N ASP A 279 -25.47 5.39 -7.36
CA ASP A 279 -26.32 6.55 -7.65
C ASP A 279 -26.32 6.90 -9.15
N GLN A 280 -25.16 6.95 -9.80
CA GLN A 280 -25.07 7.19 -11.23
C GLN A 280 -25.71 6.07 -12.06
N LEU A 281 -25.55 4.81 -11.63
CA LEU A 281 -26.23 3.68 -12.26
C LEU A 281 -27.76 3.72 -12.05
N ASN A 282 -28.21 4.20 -10.88
CA ASN A 282 -29.62 4.38 -10.54
C ASN A 282 -30.29 5.54 -11.27
N SER A 283 -29.50 6.49 -11.78
CA SER A 283 -29.96 7.61 -12.60
C SER A 283 -30.24 7.23 -14.06
N CYS A 284 -30.04 5.97 -14.44
CA CYS A 284 -30.35 5.48 -15.77
C CYS A 284 -31.86 5.36 -16.02
N GLY A 285 -32.32 5.75 -17.21
CA GLY A 285 -33.71 5.62 -17.63
C GLY A 285 -34.21 4.18 -17.72
N VAL A 286 -35.53 4.02 -17.85
CA VAL A 286 -36.19 2.72 -17.94
C VAL A 286 -35.85 2.02 -19.26
N CYS A 287 -35.46 0.75 -19.18
CA CYS A 287 -35.24 -0.08 -20.35
C CYS A 287 -36.57 -0.76 -20.77
N PRO A 288 -37.02 -0.63 -22.03
CA PRO A 288 -38.27 -1.23 -22.49
C PRO A 288 -38.34 -2.75 -22.25
N SER A 289 -37.27 -3.49 -22.59
CA SER A 289 -37.20 -4.94 -22.37
C SER A 289 -37.30 -5.31 -20.89
N TYR A 290 -36.76 -4.47 -20.00
CA TYR A 290 -36.83 -4.67 -18.57
C TYR A 290 -38.25 -4.44 -18.06
N ALA A 291 -38.86 -3.32 -18.42
CA ALA A 291 -40.24 -2.98 -18.06
C ALA A 291 -41.25 -4.06 -18.52
N VAL A 292 -41.15 -4.49 -19.78
CA VAL A 292 -42.04 -5.55 -20.32
C VAL A 292 -41.88 -6.84 -19.54
N ARG A 293 -40.65 -7.26 -19.21
CA ARG A 293 -40.43 -8.49 -18.43
C ARG A 293 -40.90 -8.36 -16.99
N SER A 294 -40.65 -7.22 -16.35
CA SER A 294 -41.13 -6.94 -14.99
C SER A 294 -42.66 -7.01 -14.92
N ALA A 295 -43.35 -6.49 -15.94
CA ALA A 295 -44.82 -6.55 -16.01
C ALA A 295 -45.35 -7.96 -16.31
N THR A 296 -44.71 -8.68 -17.24
CA THR A 296 -45.22 -9.98 -17.74
C THR A 296 -44.80 -11.18 -16.88
N LYS A 297 -43.53 -11.27 -16.50
CA LYS A 297 -42.95 -12.42 -15.80
C LYS A 297 -42.75 -12.18 -14.30
N LYS A 298 -42.68 -10.92 -13.86
CA LYS A 298 -42.47 -10.52 -12.45
C LYS A 298 -41.24 -11.18 -11.79
N ASP A 299 -40.24 -11.53 -12.58
CA ASP A 299 -39.04 -12.28 -12.15
C ASP A 299 -37.75 -11.45 -12.25
N THR A 300 -37.86 -10.16 -12.56
CA THR A 300 -36.71 -9.27 -12.75
C THR A 300 -36.08 -8.87 -11.41
N SER A 301 -34.76 -8.71 -11.39
CA SER A 301 -34.03 -8.14 -10.23
C SER A 301 -34.47 -6.70 -9.93
N LYS A 302 -34.17 -6.19 -8.74
CA LYS A 302 -34.53 -4.83 -8.30
C LYS A 302 -33.95 -3.75 -9.23
N GLY A 303 -34.82 -2.90 -9.78
CA GLY A 303 -34.47 -1.82 -10.72
C GLY A 303 -35.35 -1.82 -11.97
N SER A 304 -35.12 -0.87 -12.88
CA SER A 304 -35.85 -0.74 -14.16
C SER A 304 -34.98 -0.84 -15.42
N CYS A 305 -33.68 -1.08 -15.25
CA CYS A 305 -32.75 -1.41 -16.33
C CYS A 305 -31.51 -2.14 -15.76
N CYS A 306 -30.65 -2.68 -16.63
CA CYS A 306 -29.46 -3.43 -16.21
C CYS A 306 -28.49 -2.62 -15.34
N PRO A 307 -28.15 -1.34 -15.66
CA PRO A 307 -27.32 -0.51 -14.79
C PRO A 307 -27.85 -0.42 -13.36
N MET A 308 -29.14 -0.13 -13.16
CA MET A 308 -29.74 -0.04 -11.82
C MET A 308 -29.68 -1.37 -11.07
N ALA A 309 -29.96 -2.49 -11.76
CA ALA A 309 -29.87 -3.81 -11.15
C ALA A 309 -28.44 -4.14 -10.70
N VAL A 310 -27.44 -3.70 -11.47
CA VAL A 310 -26.02 -3.80 -11.10
C VAL A 310 -25.71 -2.89 -9.91
N GLY A 311 -26.14 -1.63 -9.92
CA GLY A 311 -25.94 -0.69 -8.82
C GLY A 311 -26.49 -1.22 -7.49
N ASN A 312 -27.72 -1.72 -7.48
CA ASN A 312 -28.32 -2.35 -6.30
C ASN A 312 -27.52 -3.58 -5.84
N ALA A 313 -27.12 -4.45 -6.78
CA ALA A 313 -26.34 -5.64 -6.45
C ALA A 313 -24.95 -5.31 -5.90
N LEU A 314 -24.31 -4.24 -6.37
CA LEU A 314 -23.03 -3.76 -5.86
C LEU A 314 -23.16 -3.27 -4.41
N ILE A 315 -24.23 -2.55 -4.08
CA ILE A 315 -24.51 -2.13 -2.70
C ILE A 315 -24.74 -3.34 -1.79
N ASP A 316 -25.55 -4.31 -2.23
CA ASP A 316 -25.81 -5.52 -1.45
C ASP A 316 -24.51 -6.29 -1.19
N MET A 317 -23.67 -6.49 -2.23
CA MET A 317 -22.37 -7.16 -2.08
C MET A 317 -21.39 -6.37 -1.21
N TYR A 318 -21.41 -5.04 -1.30
CA TYR A 318 -20.55 -4.17 -0.50
C TYR A 318 -20.90 -4.22 0.99
N LYS A 319 -22.19 -4.19 1.33
CA LYS A 319 -22.67 -4.35 2.71
C LYS A 319 -22.24 -5.69 3.29
N GLU A 320 -22.45 -6.79 2.56
CA GLU A 320 -22.02 -8.12 3.00
C GLU A 320 -20.51 -8.20 3.25
N ILE A 321 -19.69 -7.57 2.42
CA ILE A 321 -18.24 -7.52 2.62
C ILE A 321 -17.87 -6.72 3.86
N ARG A 322 -18.50 -5.56 4.07
CA ARG A 322 -18.27 -4.75 5.27
C ARG A 322 -18.65 -5.52 6.52
N ASP A 323 -19.79 -6.21 6.51
CA ASP A 323 -20.24 -7.06 7.62
C ASP A 323 -19.25 -8.20 7.89
N GLU A 324 -18.78 -8.91 6.85
CA GLU A 324 -17.80 -10.00 6.97
C GLU A 324 -16.44 -9.52 7.52
N LEU A 325 -16.06 -8.28 7.21
CA LEU A 325 -14.83 -7.66 7.70
C LEU A 325 -15.02 -6.98 9.08
N GLY A 326 -16.23 -6.95 9.62
CA GLY A 326 -16.54 -6.26 10.88
C GLY A 326 -16.40 -4.74 10.79
N LEU A 327 -16.65 -4.16 9.61
CA LEU A 327 -16.61 -2.72 9.36
C LEU A 327 -18.03 -2.14 9.54
N ASP A 328 -18.23 -1.22 10.49
CA ASP A 328 -19.55 -0.64 10.77
C ASP A 328 -20.22 -0.02 9.52
N GLU A 329 -21.54 -0.20 9.39
CA GLU A 329 -22.37 0.26 8.26
C GLU A 329 -22.50 1.79 8.15
N ASP A 330 -22.24 2.54 9.23
CA ASP A 330 -22.79 3.90 9.38
C ASP A 330 -21.79 5.07 9.22
N SER A 331 -20.49 4.83 8.96
CA SER A 331 -19.51 5.94 8.95
C SER A 331 -19.23 6.62 7.61
N ASP A 332 -19.56 6.01 6.45
CA ASP A 332 -18.87 6.36 5.20
C ASP A 332 -19.71 7.02 4.10
N TYR A 333 -21.01 7.29 4.30
CA TYR A 333 -21.75 8.15 3.37
C TYR A 333 -21.80 9.61 3.85
N LYS A 334 -20.63 10.25 3.89
CA LYS A 334 -20.56 11.69 3.61
C LYS A 334 -20.02 11.81 2.19
N GLN A 335 -20.89 12.08 1.22
CA GLN A 335 -20.40 12.60 -0.06
C GLN A 335 -19.58 13.85 0.24
N ASN A 336 -18.25 13.74 0.14
CA ASN A 336 -17.37 14.90 0.09
C ASN A 336 -17.56 15.54 -1.29
N VAL A 337 -18.73 16.14 -1.54
CA VAL A 337 -18.95 16.98 -2.71
C VAL A 337 -18.14 18.24 -2.49
N ILE A 338 -16.96 18.29 -3.09
CA ILE A 338 -16.20 19.53 -3.21
C ILE A 338 -17.02 20.40 -4.18
N LYS A 339 -17.83 21.31 -3.64
CA LYS A 339 -18.44 22.37 -4.44
C LYS A 339 -17.30 23.22 -4.99
N ARG A 340 -17.24 23.37 -6.31
CA ARG A 340 -16.39 24.40 -6.91
C ARG A 340 -16.92 25.74 -6.41
N ASP A 341 -16.09 26.51 -5.71
CA ASP A 341 -16.40 27.91 -5.48
C ASP A 341 -16.50 28.60 -6.84
N GLU A 342 -17.56 29.39 -7.04
CA GLU A 342 -17.80 30.14 -8.29
C GLU A 342 -16.72 31.18 -8.59
N THR A 343 -15.72 31.35 -7.71
CA THR A 343 -14.71 32.41 -7.75
C THR A 343 -13.28 31.95 -8.01
N ASP A 344 -13.06 30.71 -8.44
CA ASP A 344 -11.73 30.28 -8.92
C ASP A 344 -11.44 30.90 -10.30
N ASN A 345 -11.13 32.19 -10.31
CA ASN A 345 -10.41 32.85 -11.39
C ASN A 345 -9.01 32.24 -11.46
N ILE A 346 -8.90 31.13 -12.21
CA ILE A 346 -7.61 30.60 -12.65
C ILE A 346 -6.94 31.71 -13.45
N LYS A 347 -5.99 32.42 -12.83
CA LYS A 347 -5.03 33.24 -13.56
C LYS A 347 -4.17 32.28 -14.36
N ILE A 348 -4.56 32.07 -15.61
CA ILE A 348 -3.67 31.51 -16.63
C ILE A 348 -2.55 32.54 -16.73
N GLU A 349 -1.35 32.21 -16.25
CA GLU A 349 -0.16 32.99 -16.57
C GLU A 349 0.04 32.92 -18.09
N ASP A 350 -0.35 34.00 -18.76
CA ASP A 350 -0.18 34.20 -20.19
C ASP A 350 1.32 34.24 -20.49
N PHE A 351 1.89 33.09 -20.85
CA PHE A 351 3.21 33.00 -21.48
C PHE A 351 3.09 33.51 -22.92
N SER A 352 2.93 34.82 -23.09
CA SER A 352 2.86 35.45 -24.40
C SER A 352 3.18 36.94 -24.34
N THR A 353 4.48 37.27 -24.33
CA THR A 353 4.96 38.52 -24.95
C THR A 353 4.99 38.38 -26.47
N LYS A 354 3.91 37.90 -27.10
CA LYS A 354 3.75 37.99 -28.56
C LYS A 354 3.15 39.35 -28.90
N ALA A 355 3.77 40.05 -29.84
CA ALA A 355 3.25 41.32 -30.34
C ALA A 355 1.81 41.13 -30.85
N LYS A 356 0.89 42.00 -30.41
CA LYS A 356 -0.53 41.97 -30.81
C LYS A 356 -0.72 42.73 -32.11
N CYS A 357 -1.64 42.25 -32.95
CA CYS A 357 -1.99 42.91 -34.20
C CYS A 357 -2.60 44.29 -33.90
N PRO A 358 -2.09 45.39 -34.47
CA PRO A 358 -2.63 46.72 -34.22
C PRO A 358 -4.03 46.94 -34.82
N SER A 359 -4.48 46.03 -35.71
CA SER A 359 -5.77 46.16 -36.38
C SER A 359 -6.91 45.37 -35.71
N CYS A 360 -6.63 44.21 -35.10
CA CYS A 360 -7.67 43.38 -34.47
C CYS A 360 -7.31 42.81 -33.08
N GLY A 361 -6.10 43.06 -32.58
CA GLY A 361 -5.68 42.65 -31.23
C GLY A 361 -5.24 41.19 -31.08
N GLU A 362 -5.44 40.35 -32.10
CA GLU A 362 -4.99 38.95 -32.13
C GLU A 362 -3.45 38.83 -32.19
N PRO A 363 -2.84 37.74 -31.66
CA PRO A 363 -1.39 37.59 -31.64
C PRO A 363 -0.80 37.47 -33.06
N LEU A 364 0.31 38.17 -33.29
CA LEU A 364 1.06 38.10 -34.55
C LEU A 364 1.98 36.88 -34.59
N ILE A 365 2.18 36.36 -35.79
CA ILE A 365 3.11 35.26 -36.08
C ILE A 365 4.17 35.82 -37.04
N ASN A 366 5.45 35.57 -36.75
CA ASN A 366 6.52 35.92 -37.67
C ASN A 366 6.72 34.79 -38.68
N GLU A 367 6.46 35.07 -39.96
CA GLU A 367 6.71 34.15 -41.07
C GLU A 367 7.45 34.95 -42.17
N GLY A 368 8.65 34.49 -42.55
CA GLY A 368 9.41 35.07 -43.65
C GLY A 368 9.96 36.49 -43.43
N GLY A 369 10.22 36.89 -42.18
CA GLY A 369 10.68 38.25 -41.85
C GLY A 369 9.55 39.28 -41.70
N CYS A 370 8.29 38.84 -41.82
CA CYS A 370 7.13 39.68 -41.64
C CYS A 370 6.27 39.21 -40.47
N ASN A 371 5.77 40.16 -39.68
CA ASN A 371 4.76 39.90 -38.67
C ASN A 371 3.38 39.89 -39.33
N ILE A 372 2.71 38.74 -39.31
CA ILE A 372 1.43 38.50 -39.98
C ILE A 372 0.36 38.12 -38.96
N CYS A 373 -0.83 38.70 -39.10
CA CYS A 373 -2.04 38.33 -38.38
C CYS A 373 -2.89 37.38 -39.24
N LYS A 374 -3.03 36.11 -38.82
CA LYS A 374 -3.85 35.13 -39.57
C LYS A 374 -5.35 35.35 -39.44
N SER A 375 -5.79 36.16 -38.49
CA SER A 375 -7.22 36.43 -38.26
C SER A 375 -7.79 37.52 -39.16
N CYS A 376 -7.05 38.62 -39.41
CA CYS A 376 -7.53 39.74 -40.22
C CYS A 376 -6.66 40.06 -41.45
N GLY A 377 -5.57 39.32 -41.67
CA GLY A 377 -4.68 39.48 -42.83
C GLY A 377 -3.71 40.67 -42.75
N TRP A 378 -3.64 41.38 -41.61
CA TRP A 378 -2.67 42.46 -41.42
C TRP A 378 -1.24 41.90 -41.46
N SER A 379 -0.34 42.54 -42.21
CA SER A 379 1.07 42.17 -42.25
C SER A 379 1.97 43.40 -42.23
N LYS A 380 3.12 43.28 -41.56
CA LYS A 380 4.19 44.28 -41.60
C LYS A 380 5.55 43.57 -41.54
N CYS A 381 6.35 43.80 -42.56
CA CYS A 381 7.74 43.33 -42.62
C CYS A 381 8.65 44.33 -41.91
N GLU A 382 9.69 43.82 -41.23
CA GLU A 382 10.79 44.67 -40.76
C GLU A 382 11.76 45.01 -41.89
#